data_AF-A0A950ZLB6-F1
#
_entry.id   AF-A0A950ZLB6-F1
#
_cell.length_a   1.000
_cell.length_b   1.000
_cell.length_c   1.000
_cell.angle_alpha   90.00
_cell.angle_beta   90.00
_cell.angle_gamma   90.00
#
_symmetry.space_group_name_H-M   'P 1'
#
loop_
_entity.id
_entity.type
_entity.pdbx_description
1 polymer ?
#
loop_
_entity_poly.entity_id
_entity_poly.type
_entity_poly.pdbx_seq_one_letter_code
_entity_poly.pdbx_strand_id
1 'polypeptide(L)'
;MPSYYNIRINYTRNSVRHLPDPVLKRAVARTHVRLFLAPPDSSQIISDASIPDYLVTDSMIDRYLIIEPPQASVMPEFDAIVNEIERAYVFGLYFSALSAACVSIERTLNLLRIKLHPFHPGTATEIEGLGPIDNWKKNIDALVQWGYLQEDDSTALLRKQYFIRSKYLHSGPLDELPVDTLTSINVAYDLLKMTLAFPNSLFMYSSGGIRCKDPSHPLFVAFYKPIIVTAPDDTPQAPSG
;
A
#
# COMPACT_ATOMS: atom_id res chain seq x y z
N MET A 1 28.56 11.55 4.94
CA MET A 1 28.38 10.27 4.21
C MET A 1 27.04 10.33 3.50
N PRO A 2 26.92 9.94 2.21
CA PRO A 2 25.62 9.86 1.57
C PRO A 2 24.81 8.77 2.28
N SER A 3 23.66 9.14 2.83
CA SER A 3 22.70 8.19 3.38
C SER A 3 22.01 7.50 2.20
N TYR A 4 22.42 6.28 1.88
CA TYR A 4 21.71 5.42 0.95
C TYR A 4 20.43 4.95 1.63
N TYR A 5 19.27 5.27 1.07
CA TYR A 5 17.99 4.80 1.60
C TYR A 5 17.49 3.58 0.82
N ASN A 6 17.00 2.58 1.57
CA ASN A 6 16.43 1.35 1.03
C ASN A 6 14.99 1.59 0.58
N ILE A 7 14.77 1.82 -0.72
CA ILE A 7 13.43 1.64 -1.30
C ILE A 7 13.17 0.14 -1.31
N ARG A 8 12.23 -0.33 -0.50
CA ARG A 8 11.82 -1.74 -0.55
C ARG A 8 10.91 -1.92 -1.76
N ILE A 9 11.43 -2.59 -2.77
CA ILE A 9 10.65 -2.94 -3.95
C ILE A 9 10.02 -4.32 -3.72
N ASN A 10 8.70 -4.37 -3.65
CA ASN A 10 7.92 -5.60 -3.58
C ASN A 10 7.71 -6.16 -5.00
N TYR A 11 8.82 -6.53 -5.65
CA TYR A 11 8.84 -7.12 -6.99
C TYR A 11 8.28 -8.56 -7.04
N THR A 12 8.06 -9.18 -5.89
CA THR A 12 7.88 -10.63 -5.79
C THR A 12 6.49 -11.11 -6.19
N ARG A 13 5.40 -10.42 -5.85
CA ARG A 13 4.05 -10.94 -6.15
C ARG A 13 3.52 -10.52 -7.52
N ASN A 14 3.77 -9.27 -7.91
CA ASN A 14 3.31 -8.76 -9.19
C ASN A 14 3.99 -9.47 -10.37
N SER A 15 5.27 -9.85 -10.25
CA SER A 15 5.94 -10.67 -11.26
C SER A 15 5.26 -12.03 -11.46
N VAL A 16 4.84 -12.71 -10.38
CA VAL A 16 4.13 -14.00 -10.45
C VAL A 16 2.80 -13.88 -11.19
N ARG A 17 2.02 -12.83 -10.93
CA ARG A 17 0.72 -12.61 -11.60
C ARG A 17 0.85 -12.44 -13.12
N HIS A 18 1.96 -11.89 -13.60
CA HIS A 18 2.21 -11.65 -15.02
C HIS A 18 2.89 -12.83 -15.74
N LEU A 19 3.13 -13.96 -15.05
CA LEU A 19 3.62 -15.16 -15.70
C LEU A 19 2.60 -15.67 -16.74
N PRO A 20 3.05 -16.03 -17.96
CA PRO A 20 2.17 -16.40 -19.07
C PRO A 20 1.54 -17.79 -18.87
N ASP A 21 2.25 -18.73 -18.25
CA ASP A 21 1.78 -20.08 -18.00
C ASP A 21 1.04 -20.17 -16.66
N PRO A 22 -0.25 -20.57 -16.63
CA PRO A 22 -1.01 -20.80 -15.40
C PRO A 22 -0.38 -21.85 -14.47
N VAL A 23 0.23 -22.90 -15.02
CA VAL A 23 0.84 -23.97 -14.20
C VAL A 23 2.07 -23.43 -13.48
N LEU A 24 2.98 -22.79 -14.22
CA LEU A 24 4.13 -22.10 -13.64
C LEU A 24 3.72 -21.02 -12.63
N LYS A 25 2.69 -20.22 -12.93
CA LYS A 25 2.15 -19.20 -12.02
C LYS A 25 1.74 -19.78 -10.68
N ARG A 26 0.99 -20.89 -10.68
CA ARG A 26 0.58 -21.58 -9.45
C ARG A 26 1.76 -22.20 -8.71
N ALA A 27 2.72 -22.78 -9.44
CA ALA A 27 3.92 -23.37 -8.85
C ALA A 27 4.77 -22.31 -8.12
N VAL A 28 5.02 -21.16 -8.76
CA VAL A 28 5.76 -20.06 -8.13
C VAL A 28 4.96 -19.46 -6.97
N ALA A 29 3.65 -19.24 -7.14
CA ALA A 29 2.80 -18.76 -6.05
C ALA A 29 2.86 -19.70 -4.82
N ARG A 30 2.88 -21.02 -5.03
CA ARG A 30 3.02 -22.01 -3.94
C ARG A 30 4.33 -21.81 -3.16
N THR A 31 5.46 -21.59 -3.84
CA THR A 31 6.75 -21.29 -3.19
C THR A 31 6.65 -20.05 -2.30
N HIS A 32 6.01 -18.98 -2.77
CA HIS A 32 5.85 -17.76 -1.97
C HIS A 32 4.91 -17.96 -0.78
N VAL A 33 3.81 -18.69 -0.98
CA VAL A 33 2.85 -19.01 0.10
C VAL A 33 3.52 -19.87 1.18
N ARG A 34 4.46 -20.76 0.83
CA ARG A 34 5.24 -21.50 1.84
C ARG A 34 5.98 -20.56 2.77
N LEU A 35 6.64 -19.53 2.23
CA LEU A 35 7.41 -18.59 3.05
C LEU A 35 6.54 -17.83 4.07
N PHE A 36 5.22 -17.76 3.87
CA PHE A 36 4.32 -17.22 4.89
C PHE A 36 4.16 -18.10 6.11
N LEU A 37 4.45 -19.40 6.02
CA LEU A 37 4.45 -20.34 7.14
C LEU A 37 5.74 -20.24 7.98
N ALA A 38 6.78 -19.58 7.47
CA ALA A 38 8.00 -19.35 8.23
C ALA A 38 7.76 -18.35 9.38
N PRO A 39 8.16 -18.66 10.63
CA PRO A 39 8.08 -17.69 11.72
C PRO A 39 8.87 -16.41 11.39
N PRO A 40 8.27 -15.22 11.53
CA PRO A 40 8.93 -13.96 11.16
C PRO A 40 10.10 -13.62 12.08
N ASP A 41 10.15 -14.22 13.27
CA ASP A 41 11.14 -14.07 14.33
C ASP A 41 12.18 -15.21 14.36
N SER A 42 12.14 -16.11 13.36
CA SER A 42 13.11 -17.19 13.26
C SER A 42 14.53 -16.63 13.10
N SER A 43 15.43 -17.01 14.00
CA SER A 43 16.86 -16.74 13.88
C SER A 43 17.55 -17.61 12.81
N GLN A 44 16.84 -18.60 12.26
CA GLN A 44 17.33 -19.50 11.23
C GLN A 44 16.83 -19.08 9.85
N ILE A 45 17.68 -19.24 8.82
CA ILE A 45 17.30 -19.07 7.43
C ILE A 45 16.39 -20.24 7.03
N ILE A 46 15.11 -19.97 6.86
CA ILE A 46 14.10 -20.95 6.43
C ILE A 46 13.95 -20.82 4.91
N SER A 47 14.29 -21.89 4.18
CA SER A 47 14.01 -22.00 2.76
C SER A 47 12.63 -22.59 2.52
N ASP A 48 12.03 -22.35 1.35
CA ASP A 48 10.76 -22.94 0.96
C ASP A 48 10.81 -24.48 0.91
N ALA A 49 11.97 -25.05 0.58
CA ALA A 49 12.21 -26.49 0.57
C ALA A 49 12.09 -27.13 1.97
N SER A 50 12.24 -26.34 3.05
CA SER A 50 12.07 -26.83 4.43
C SER A 50 10.60 -26.93 4.87
N ILE A 51 9.67 -26.42 4.06
CA ILE A 51 8.24 -26.34 4.38
C ILE A 51 7.48 -27.36 3.52
N PRO A 52 6.85 -28.39 4.13
CA PRO A 52 6.18 -29.43 3.37
C PRO A 52 5.02 -28.92 2.49
N ASP A 53 4.94 -29.45 1.27
CA ASP A 53 3.91 -29.11 0.27
C ASP A 53 2.48 -29.22 0.79
N TYR A 54 2.19 -30.22 1.61
CA TYR A 54 0.84 -30.50 2.11
C TYR A 54 0.32 -29.41 3.07
N LEU A 55 1.18 -28.53 3.59
CA LEU A 55 0.77 -27.38 4.40
C LEU A 55 0.25 -26.21 3.56
N VAL A 56 0.43 -26.27 2.24
CA VAL A 56 -0.05 -25.24 1.31
C VAL A 56 -1.22 -25.76 0.50
N THR A 57 -2.40 -25.20 0.75
CA THR A 57 -3.63 -25.55 0.04
C THR A 57 -3.81 -24.74 -1.24
N ASP A 58 -4.58 -25.26 -2.19
CA ASP A 58 -4.94 -24.52 -3.40
C ASP A 58 -5.69 -23.22 -3.09
N SER A 59 -6.55 -23.20 -2.07
CA SER A 59 -7.25 -21.97 -1.65
C SER A 59 -6.29 -20.89 -1.13
N MET A 60 -5.17 -21.26 -0.50
CA MET A 60 -4.14 -20.28 -0.11
C MET A 60 -3.47 -19.68 -1.35
N ILE A 61 -3.21 -20.49 -2.36
CA ILE A 61 -2.64 -20.05 -3.64
C ILE A 61 -3.62 -19.11 -4.36
N ASP A 62 -4.92 -19.45 -4.38
CA ASP A 62 -5.95 -18.63 -5.01
C ASP A 62 -6.06 -17.26 -4.32
N ARG A 63 -6.11 -17.25 -2.97
CA ARG A 63 -6.10 -16.01 -2.18
C ARG A 63 -4.81 -15.22 -2.34
N TYR A 64 -3.66 -15.89 -2.53
CA TYR A 64 -2.40 -15.21 -2.81
C TYR A 64 -2.44 -14.49 -4.17
N LEU A 65 -2.98 -15.14 -5.19
CA LEU A 65 -3.02 -14.62 -6.55
C LEU A 65 -4.07 -13.52 -6.76
N ILE A 66 -5.18 -13.52 -6.00
CA ILE A 66 -6.28 -12.56 -6.21
C ILE A 66 -5.94 -11.13 -5.72
N ILE A 67 -5.19 -10.98 -4.63
CA ILE A 67 -4.81 -9.66 -4.09
C ILE A 67 -3.59 -9.08 -4.79
N GLU A 68 -3.50 -7.75 -4.84
CA GLU A 68 -2.45 -7.02 -5.54
C GLU A 68 -1.86 -5.89 -4.69
N PRO A 69 -0.89 -6.20 -3.79
CA PRO A 69 -0.25 -5.19 -2.96
C PRO A 69 0.52 -4.16 -3.81
N PRO A 70 0.78 -2.95 -3.28
CA PRO A 70 1.63 -1.97 -3.94
C PRO A 70 3.02 -2.55 -4.29
N GLN A 71 3.50 -2.28 -5.51
CA GLN A 71 4.82 -2.76 -5.98
C GLN A 71 5.99 -2.14 -5.22
N ALA A 72 5.81 -0.92 -4.74
CA ALA A 72 6.78 -0.21 -3.94
C ALA A 72 6.01 0.82 -3.10
N SER A 73 6.54 1.12 -1.92
CA SER A 73 6.11 2.26 -1.12
C SER A 73 7.35 2.99 -0.60
N VAL A 74 7.24 4.30 -0.46
CA VAL A 74 8.28 5.13 0.16
C VAL A 74 8.21 5.16 1.68
N MET A 75 7.21 4.48 2.27
CA MET A 75 6.98 4.44 3.71
C MET A 75 7.09 3.01 4.24
N PRO A 76 8.26 2.59 4.76
CA PRO A 76 8.49 1.23 5.24
C PRO A 76 7.52 0.77 6.34
N GLU A 77 6.93 1.70 7.10
CA GLU A 77 5.93 1.39 8.12
C GLU A 77 4.65 0.75 7.54
N PHE A 78 4.30 1.07 6.29
CA PHE A 78 3.18 0.42 5.61
C PHE A 78 3.55 -0.96 5.07
N ASP A 79 4.84 -1.28 4.87
CA ASP A 79 5.25 -2.61 4.44
C ASP A 79 4.89 -3.66 5.51
N ALA A 80 5.08 -3.34 6.78
CA ALA A 80 4.71 -4.24 7.87
C ALA A 80 3.20 -4.54 7.84
N ILE A 81 2.39 -3.50 7.61
CA ILE A 81 0.93 -3.64 7.57
C ILE A 81 0.47 -4.39 6.30
N VAL A 82 1.08 -4.12 5.15
CA VAL A 82 0.81 -4.84 3.89
C VAL A 82 1.13 -6.33 4.06
N ASN A 83 2.29 -6.67 4.64
CA ASN A 83 2.66 -8.05 4.92
C ASN A 83 1.66 -8.74 5.87
N GLU A 84 1.17 -8.02 6.89
CA GLU A 84 0.15 -8.54 7.82
C GLU A 84 -1.16 -8.84 7.10
N ILE A 85 -1.66 -7.90 6.28
CA ILE A 85 -2.86 -8.10 5.45
C ILE A 85 -2.68 -9.32 4.54
N GLU A 86 -1.55 -9.40 3.84
CA GLU A 86 -1.25 -10.50 2.91
C GLU A 86 -1.26 -11.85 3.62
N ARG A 87 -0.55 -11.95 4.75
CA ARG A 87 -0.44 -13.18 5.53
C ARG A 87 -1.80 -13.61 6.07
N ALA A 88 -2.51 -12.70 6.73
CA ALA A 88 -3.83 -12.97 7.29
C ALA A 88 -4.82 -13.43 6.21
N TYR A 89 -4.88 -12.72 5.08
CA TYR A 89 -5.80 -13.07 3.99
C TYR A 89 -5.46 -14.41 3.35
N VAL A 90 -4.18 -14.68 3.05
CA VAL A 90 -3.75 -15.96 2.45
C VAL A 90 -4.12 -17.15 3.35
N PHE A 91 -3.96 -17.02 4.66
CA PHE A 91 -4.37 -18.05 5.63
C PHE A 91 -5.88 -18.12 5.89
N GLY A 92 -6.70 -17.25 5.28
CA GLY A 92 -8.16 -17.24 5.48
C GLY A 92 -8.58 -16.61 6.81
N LEU A 93 -7.70 -15.84 7.46
CA LEU A 93 -8.01 -15.07 8.67
C LEU A 93 -8.71 -13.77 8.29
N TYR A 94 -9.92 -13.88 7.72
CA TYR A 94 -10.62 -12.78 7.08
C TYR A 94 -10.87 -11.58 8.00
N PHE A 95 -11.28 -11.82 9.25
CA PHE A 95 -11.53 -10.74 10.21
C PHE A 95 -10.25 -9.95 10.51
N SER A 96 -9.12 -10.63 10.67
CA SER A 96 -7.81 -10.00 10.90
C SER A 96 -7.37 -9.20 9.68
N ALA A 97 -7.52 -9.76 8.48
CA ALA A 97 -7.17 -9.10 7.23
C ALA A 97 -8.04 -7.86 6.96
N LEU A 98 -9.35 -7.94 7.20
CA LEU A 98 -10.29 -6.81 7.09
C LEU A 98 -9.92 -5.71 8.09
N SER A 99 -9.66 -6.09 9.35
CA SER A 99 -9.28 -5.14 10.40
C SER A 99 -7.98 -4.41 10.03
N ALA A 100 -6.96 -5.14 9.56
CA ALA A 100 -5.70 -4.55 9.12
C ALA A 100 -5.86 -3.63 7.89
N ALA A 101 -6.73 -4.00 6.93
CA ALA A 101 -7.06 -3.17 5.78
C ALA A 101 -7.76 -1.87 6.20
N CYS A 102 -8.77 -1.94 7.07
CA CYS A 102 -9.45 -0.74 7.58
C CYS A 102 -8.51 0.19 8.36
N VAL A 103 -7.63 -0.37 9.20
CA VAL A 103 -6.61 0.40 9.92
C VAL A 103 -5.63 1.08 8.95
N SER A 104 -5.24 0.39 7.88
CA SER A 104 -4.38 0.96 6.83
C SER A 104 -5.04 2.15 6.14
N ILE A 105 -6.33 2.03 5.82
CA ILE A 105 -7.10 3.10 5.20
C ILE A 105 -7.16 4.32 6.13
N GLU A 106 -7.56 4.13 7.39
CA GLU A 106 -7.63 5.22 8.37
C GLU A 106 -6.29 5.92 8.58
N ARG A 107 -5.22 5.12 8.72
CA ARG A 107 -3.86 5.63 8.92
C ARG A 107 -3.39 6.42 7.70
N THR A 108 -3.63 5.91 6.50
CA THR A 108 -3.25 6.57 5.24
C THR A 108 -4.01 7.89 5.07
N LEU A 109 -5.32 7.90 5.28
CA LEU A 109 -6.15 9.10 5.19
C LEU A 109 -5.69 10.18 6.17
N ASN A 110 -5.46 9.81 7.44
CA ASN A 110 -4.97 10.75 8.44
C ASN A 110 -3.59 11.29 8.08
N LEU A 111 -2.68 10.40 7.69
CA LEU A 111 -1.32 10.79 7.34
C LEU A 111 -1.29 11.76 6.15
N LEU A 112 -2.02 11.45 5.08
CA LEU A 112 -2.16 12.33 3.92
C LEU A 112 -2.72 13.68 4.32
N ARG A 113 -3.83 13.69 5.06
CA ARG A 113 -4.47 14.94 5.49
C ARG A 113 -3.52 15.81 6.30
N ILE A 114 -2.87 15.23 7.31
CA ILE A 114 -1.96 15.95 8.21
C ILE A 114 -0.74 16.51 7.44
N LYS A 115 -0.15 15.70 6.56
CA LYS A 115 1.08 16.09 5.84
C LYS A 115 0.83 17.06 4.69
N LEU A 116 -0.36 17.04 4.10
CA LEU A 116 -0.71 17.88 2.95
C LEU A 116 -1.42 19.17 3.34
N HIS A 117 -2.06 19.22 4.51
CA HIS A 117 -2.75 20.43 4.99
C HIS A 117 -1.91 21.73 4.91
N PRO A 118 -0.60 21.75 5.25
CA PRO A 118 0.23 22.97 5.13
C PRO A 118 0.32 23.56 3.72
N PHE A 119 0.00 22.78 2.68
CA PHE A 119 -0.02 23.24 1.28
C PHE A 119 -1.39 23.79 0.85
N HIS A 120 -2.41 23.71 1.72
CA HIS A 120 -3.78 24.16 1.46
C HIS A 120 -4.30 25.08 2.59
N PRO A 121 -3.61 26.20 2.86
CA PRO A 121 -3.97 27.08 3.97
C PRO A 121 -5.38 27.65 3.81
N GLY A 122 -6.12 27.74 4.92
CA GLY A 122 -7.48 28.28 4.94
C GLY A 122 -8.56 27.32 4.42
N THR A 123 -8.25 26.04 4.23
CA THR A 123 -9.21 24.98 3.87
C THR A 123 -9.32 23.93 4.97
N ALA A 124 -10.45 23.22 5.03
CA ALA A 124 -10.76 22.19 6.04
C ALA A 124 -10.42 22.67 7.48
N THR A 125 -10.79 23.90 7.80
CA THR A 125 -10.41 24.60 9.05
C THR A 125 -10.93 23.90 10.29
N GLU A 126 -12.01 23.13 10.17
CA GLU A 126 -12.59 22.32 11.24
C GLU A 126 -11.74 21.10 11.64
N ILE A 127 -10.70 20.76 10.85
CA ILE A 127 -9.72 19.72 11.14
C ILE A 127 -8.27 20.21 11.06
N GLU A 128 -8.06 21.52 10.94
CA GLU A 128 -6.75 22.15 10.93
C GLU A 128 -6.06 21.99 12.29
N GLY A 129 -4.77 21.65 12.28
CA GLY A 129 -3.98 21.41 13.48
C GLY A 129 -4.38 20.16 14.29
N LEU A 130 -5.47 19.48 13.94
CA LEU A 130 -5.82 18.21 14.57
C LEU A 130 -4.82 17.13 14.15
N GLY A 131 -4.39 16.32 15.12
CA GLY A 131 -3.67 15.07 14.85
C GLY A 131 -4.57 14.03 14.17
N PRO A 132 -4.30 12.73 14.33
CA PRO A 132 -5.18 11.68 13.81
C PRO A 132 -6.62 11.83 14.32
N ILE A 133 -7.60 11.68 13.44
CA ILE A 133 -9.03 11.67 13.76
C ILE A 133 -9.69 10.39 13.23
N ASP A 134 -10.71 9.92 13.93
CA ASP A 134 -11.51 8.75 13.59
C ASP A 134 -12.56 9.04 12.48
N ASN A 135 -12.86 10.31 12.23
CA ASN A 135 -13.81 10.73 11.22
C ASN A 135 -13.19 10.67 9.81
N TRP A 136 -13.32 9.51 9.16
CA TRP A 136 -12.79 9.28 7.81
C TRP A 136 -13.41 10.23 6.79
N LYS A 137 -14.70 10.55 6.93
CA LYS A 137 -15.42 11.42 6.00
C LYS A 137 -14.73 12.77 5.88
N LYS A 138 -14.36 13.39 7.00
CA LYS A 138 -13.66 14.69 6.99
C LYS A 138 -12.29 14.60 6.30
N ASN A 139 -11.53 13.53 6.54
CA ASN A 139 -10.25 13.32 5.85
C ASN A 139 -10.46 13.13 4.33
N ILE A 140 -11.44 12.32 3.92
CA ILE A 140 -11.75 12.08 2.50
C ILE A 140 -12.21 13.38 1.83
N ASP A 141 -13.13 14.13 2.44
CA ASP A 141 -13.67 15.37 1.88
C ASP A 141 -12.57 16.42 1.68
N ALA A 142 -11.65 16.57 2.64
CA ALA A 142 -10.49 17.45 2.49
C ALA A 142 -9.58 17.00 1.34
N LEU A 143 -9.26 15.70 1.25
CA LEU A 143 -8.40 15.17 0.19
C LEU A 143 -9.04 15.26 -1.21
N VAL A 144 -10.37 15.16 -1.30
CA VAL A 144 -11.13 15.43 -2.55
C VAL A 144 -11.06 16.92 -2.89
N GLN A 145 -11.33 17.81 -1.92
CA GLN A 145 -11.24 19.26 -2.12
C GLN A 145 -9.86 19.69 -2.63
N TRP A 146 -8.79 19.04 -2.15
CA TRP A 146 -7.41 19.31 -2.55
C TRP A 146 -6.98 18.59 -3.84
N GLY A 147 -7.85 17.78 -4.44
CA GLY A 147 -7.59 17.07 -5.69
C GLY A 147 -6.70 15.83 -5.59
N TYR A 148 -6.40 15.34 -4.38
CA TYR A 148 -5.63 14.10 -4.19
C TYR A 148 -6.50 12.84 -4.34
N LEU A 149 -7.80 12.97 -4.11
CA LEU A 149 -8.82 11.97 -4.42
C LEU A 149 -9.78 12.55 -5.46
N GLN A 150 -10.22 11.72 -6.40
CA GLN A 150 -11.22 12.11 -7.39
C GLN A 150 -12.61 11.71 -6.89
N GLU A 151 -13.65 12.50 -7.17
CA GLU A 151 -15.02 12.14 -6.80
C GLU A 151 -15.57 11.13 -7.82
N ASP A 152 -15.10 9.89 -7.70
CA ASP A 152 -15.37 8.76 -8.60
C ASP A 152 -15.81 7.50 -7.82
N ASP A 153 -15.98 6.39 -8.54
CA ASP A 153 -16.38 5.10 -7.95
C ASP A 153 -15.35 4.59 -6.92
N SER A 154 -14.07 4.90 -7.08
CA SER A 154 -13.01 4.51 -6.15
C SER A 154 -13.19 5.21 -4.81
N THR A 155 -13.44 6.52 -4.84
CA THR A 155 -13.73 7.31 -3.63
C THR A 155 -15.07 6.92 -3.01
N ALA A 156 -16.08 6.57 -3.82
CA ALA A 156 -17.33 6.03 -3.32
C ALA A 156 -17.13 4.69 -2.57
N LEU A 157 -16.30 3.79 -3.09
CA LEU A 157 -15.92 2.55 -2.40
C LEU A 157 -15.13 2.81 -1.11
N LEU A 158 -14.25 3.81 -1.12
CA LEU A 158 -13.50 4.25 0.06
C LEU A 158 -14.42 4.77 1.17
N ARG A 159 -15.42 5.58 0.82
CA ARG A 159 -16.45 6.05 1.77
C ARG A 159 -17.26 4.88 2.35
N LYS A 160 -17.53 3.84 1.55
CA LYS A 160 -18.27 2.64 1.99
C LYS A 160 -17.53 1.82 3.06
N GLN A 161 -16.20 1.91 3.14
CA GLN A 161 -15.39 1.13 4.08
C GLN A 161 -15.74 1.40 5.55
N TYR A 162 -16.20 2.61 5.88
CA TYR A 162 -16.69 2.91 7.21
C TYR A 162 -17.86 2.00 7.62
N PHE A 163 -18.79 1.75 6.70
CA PHE A 163 -19.94 0.88 6.96
C PHE A 163 -19.53 -0.60 7.06
N ILE A 164 -18.59 -1.04 6.22
CA ILE A 164 -18.05 -2.41 6.28
C ILE A 164 -17.38 -2.66 7.63
N ARG A 165 -16.51 -1.74 8.08
CA ARG A 165 -15.90 -1.82 9.41
C ARG A 165 -16.96 -1.86 10.51
N SER A 166 -17.92 -0.94 10.45
CA SER A 166 -18.98 -0.82 11.46
C SER A 166 -19.83 -2.09 11.56
N LYS A 167 -20.21 -2.69 10.42
CA LYS A 167 -20.96 -3.95 10.35
C LYS A 167 -20.33 -5.03 11.22
N TYR A 168 -19.03 -5.29 11.08
CA TYR A 168 -18.36 -6.37 11.81
C TYR A 168 -18.04 -6.03 13.27
N LEU A 169 -17.82 -4.75 13.58
CA LEU A 169 -17.69 -4.29 14.98
C LEU A 169 -18.99 -4.45 15.77
N HIS A 170 -20.14 -4.34 15.10
CA HIS A 170 -21.46 -4.40 15.73
C HIS A 170 -22.19 -5.72 15.49
N SER A 171 -21.44 -6.83 15.40
CA SER A 171 -21.99 -8.19 15.32
C SER A 171 -22.88 -8.44 14.09
N GLY A 172 -22.57 -7.80 12.96
CA GLY A 172 -23.22 -8.07 11.68
C GLY A 172 -22.96 -9.50 11.16
N PRO A 173 -23.75 -9.97 10.17
CA PRO A 173 -23.61 -11.31 9.61
C PRO A 173 -22.23 -11.56 9.00
N LEU A 174 -21.72 -12.79 9.17
CA LEU A 174 -20.38 -13.19 8.72
C LEU A 174 -20.35 -13.82 7.32
N ASP A 175 -21.50 -14.07 6.70
CA ASP A 175 -21.59 -14.75 5.39
C ASP A 175 -20.85 -13.99 4.28
N GLU A 176 -20.87 -12.65 4.36
CA GLU A 176 -20.21 -11.76 3.40
C GLU A 176 -18.76 -11.42 3.79
N LEU A 177 -18.27 -11.89 4.95
CA LEU A 177 -16.94 -11.54 5.48
C LEU A 177 -15.80 -11.78 4.48
N PRO A 178 -15.75 -12.92 3.75
CA PRO A 178 -14.69 -13.12 2.76
C PRO A 178 -14.71 -12.07 1.63
N VAL A 179 -15.91 -11.69 1.15
CA VAL A 179 -16.09 -10.73 0.06
C VAL A 179 -15.73 -9.32 0.55
N ASP A 180 -16.31 -8.91 1.68
CA ASP A 180 -16.04 -7.60 2.29
C ASP A 180 -14.55 -7.43 2.65
N THR A 181 -13.89 -8.52 3.06
CA THR A 181 -12.44 -8.52 3.31
C THR A 181 -11.67 -8.23 2.04
N LEU A 182 -11.95 -8.94 0.94
CA LEU A 182 -11.26 -8.70 -0.33
C LEU A 182 -11.50 -7.27 -0.84
N THR A 183 -12.73 -6.78 -0.74
CA THR A 183 -13.06 -5.39 -1.10
C THR A 183 -12.25 -4.40 -0.26
N SER A 184 -12.17 -4.61 1.06
CA SER A 184 -11.42 -3.73 1.96
C SER A 184 -9.92 -3.73 1.66
N ILE A 185 -9.35 -4.91 1.36
CA ILE A 185 -7.94 -5.05 0.98
C ILE A 185 -7.65 -4.30 -0.32
N ASN A 186 -8.50 -4.46 -1.34
CA ASN A 186 -8.33 -3.78 -2.62
C ASN A 186 -8.38 -2.26 -2.43
N VAL A 187 -9.36 -1.74 -1.68
CA VAL A 187 -9.45 -0.30 -1.40
C VAL A 187 -8.23 0.21 -0.63
N ALA A 188 -7.72 -0.55 0.35
CA ALA A 188 -6.51 -0.17 1.07
C ALA A 188 -5.29 -0.10 0.15
N TYR A 189 -5.10 -1.11 -0.70
CA TYR A 189 -3.98 -1.17 -1.64
C TYR A 189 -4.07 -0.11 -2.74
N ASP A 190 -5.27 0.17 -3.25
CA ASP A 190 -5.48 1.22 -4.24
C ASP A 190 -5.20 2.61 -3.65
N LEU A 191 -5.67 2.87 -2.43
CA LEU A 191 -5.34 4.12 -1.73
C LEU A 191 -3.83 4.28 -1.55
N LEU A 192 -3.12 3.22 -1.12
CA LEU A 192 -1.66 3.24 -1.01
C LEU A 192 -0.98 3.47 -2.37
N LYS A 193 -1.43 2.78 -3.43
CA LYS A 193 -0.92 2.92 -4.80
C LYS A 193 -1.07 4.35 -5.34
N MET A 194 -2.20 4.98 -5.07
CA MET A 194 -2.51 6.34 -5.56
C MET A 194 -1.71 7.42 -4.83
N THR A 195 -1.20 7.15 -3.63
CA THR A 195 -0.71 8.21 -2.73
C THR A 195 0.73 8.00 -2.25
N LEU A 196 1.01 6.87 -1.59
CA LEU A 196 2.28 6.57 -0.90
C LEU A 196 3.17 5.57 -1.64
N ALA A 197 2.76 5.15 -2.84
CA ALA A 197 3.55 4.29 -3.72
C ALA A 197 4.42 5.12 -4.68
N PHE A 198 4.32 4.89 -6.00
CA PHE A 198 4.91 5.75 -7.02
C PHE A 198 3.86 5.92 -8.12
N PRO A 199 2.81 6.73 -7.86
CA PRO A 199 1.67 6.83 -8.76
C PRO A 199 2.08 7.37 -10.12
N ASN A 200 1.54 6.78 -11.19
CA ASN A 200 1.85 7.18 -12.58
C ASN A 200 1.46 8.63 -12.89
N SER A 201 0.57 9.25 -12.11
CA SER A 201 0.26 10.67 -12.21
C SER A 201 1.46 11.56 -11.87
N LEU A 202 2.31 11.13 -10.92
CA LEU A 202 3.43 11.91 -10.40
C LEU A 202 4.80 11.37 -10.80
N PHE A 203 4.91 10.09 -11.15
CA PHE A 203 6.17 9.43 -11.48
C PHE A 203 6.15 8.80 -12.87
N MET A 204 7.34 8.68 -13.45
CA MET A 204 7.60 7.96 -14.69
C MET A 204 8.64 6.87 -14.45
N TYR A 205 8.36 5.68 -14.96
CA TYR A 205 9.28 4.55 -14.96
C TYR A 205 10.07 4.55 -16.27
N SER A 206 11.40 4.54 -16.17
CA SER A 206 12.29 4.50 -17.33
C SER A 206 13.42 3.49 -17.08
N SER A 207 14.16 3.12 -18.13
CA SER A 207 15.34 2.26 -18.01
C SER A 207 16.41 2.82 -17.07
N GLY A 208 16.42 4.14 -16.83
CA GLY A 208 17.29 4.82 -15.87
C GLY A 208 16.69 5.00 -14.47
N GLY A 209 15.58 4.33 -14.14
CA GLY A 209 14.92 4.40 -12.83
C GLY A 209 13.63 5.20 -12.81
N ILE A 210 13.15 5.47 -11.58
CA ILE A 210 11.92 6.22 -11.31
C ILE A 210 12.24 7.71 -11.23
N ARG A 211 11.53 8.53 -12.01
CA ARG A 211 11.68 10.00 -12.03
C ARG A 211 10.38 10.68 -11.65
N CYS A 212 10.45 11.73 -10.82
CA CYS A 212 9.30 12.58 -10.52
C CYS A 212 9.03 13.52 -11.70
N LYS A 213 7.76 13.63 -12.10
CA LYS A 213 7.29 14.52 -13.18
C LYS A 213 7.21 15.97 -12.72
N ASP A 214 6.87 16.18 -11.44
CA ASP A 214 6.74 17.50 -10.83
C ASP A 214 7.31 17.49 -9.39
N PRO A 215 8.59 17.88 -9.23
CA PRO A 215 9.23 17.97 -7.91
C PRO A 215 8.66 19.06 -6.99
N SER A 216 7.79 19.95 -7.51
CA SER A 216 7.09 20.95 -6.70
C SER A 216 5.75 20.45 -6.16
N HIS A 217 5.24 19.33 -6.68
CA HIS A 217 3.96 18.77 -6.28
C HIS A 217 3.94 18.49 -4.76
N PRO A 218 2.91 18.89 -4.01
CA PRO A 218 2.88 18.73 -2.56
C PRO A 218 3.08 17.30 -2.06
N LEU A 219 2.52 16.29 -2.75
CA LEU A 219 2.79 14.88 -2.43
C LEU A 219 4.30 14.57 -2.48
N PHE A 220 5.00 15.01 -3.53
CA PHE A 220 6.44 14.81 -3.66
C PHE A 220 7.17 15.48 -2.50
N VAL A 221 6.87 16.76 -2.25
CA VAL A 221 7.54 17.55 -1.20
C VAL A 221 7.31 16.94 0.19
N ALA A 222 6.10 16.49 0.50
CA ALA A 222 5.74 15.98 1.82
C ALA A 222 6.25 14.55 2.08
N PHE A 223 6.24 13.67 1.07
CA PHE A 223 6.47 12.24 1.26
C PHE A 223 7.76 11.71 0.63
N TYR A 224 8.24 12.31 -0.45
CA TYR A 224 9.31 11.75 -1.25
C TYR A 224 10.61 12.54 -1.11
N LYS A 225 10.56 13.88 -1.19
CA LYS A 225 11.71 14.76 -1.05
C LYS A 225 12.52 14.54 0.24
N PRO A 226 11.90 14.28 1.42
CA PRO A 226 12.68 14.00 2.63
C PRO A 226 13.45 12.67 2.59
N ILE A 227 13.09 11.77 1.67
CA ILE A 227 13.56 10.39 1.61
C ILE A 227 14.47 10.18 0.38
N ILE A 228 14.18 10.85 -0.74
CA ILE A 228 14.94 10.77 -1.98
C ILE A 228 16.03 11.83 -1.94
N VAL A 229 17.28 11.41 -1.72
CA VAL A 229 18.45 12.25 -1.96
C VAL A 229 18.62 12.40 -3.47
N THR A 230 18.29 13.56 -4.02
CA THR A 230 18.65 13.89 -5.40
C THR A 230 20.17 13.92 -5.48
N ALA A 231 20.77 13.15 -6.39
CA ALA A 231 22.16 13.36 -6.77
C ALA A 231 22.34 14.84 -7.15
N PRO A 232 23.48 15.49 -6.80
CA PRO A 232 23.72 16.86 -7.21
C PRO A 232 23.55 16.96 -8.72
N ASP A 233 22.83 17.99 -9.17
CA ASP A 233 22.62 18.25 -10.60
C ASP A 233 23.98 18.22 -11.31
N ASP A 234 24.14 17.28 -12.25
CA ASP A 234 25.19 17.32 -13.27
C ASP A 234 24.93 18.51 -14.18
N THR A 235 25.10 19.71 -13.62
CA THR A 235 25.14 20.94 -14.38
C THR A 235 26.53 20.95 -15.03
N PRO A 236 26.66 20.93 -16.36
CA PRO A 236 27.96 21.03 -16.99
C PRO A 236 28.60 22.35 -16.52
N GLN A 237 29.70 22.24 -15.77
CA GLN A 237 30.52 23.42 -15.49
C GLN A 237 30.99 23.96 -16.84
N ALA A 238 30.58 25.19 -17.15
CA ALA A 238 31.08 25.90 -18.31
C ALA A 238 32.63 25.92 -18.24
N PRO A 239 33.33 25.65 -19.35
CA PRO A 239 34.78 25.66 -19.36
C PRO A 239 35.26 27.06 -18.95
N SER A 240 36.03 27.10 -17.87
CA SER A 240 36.77 28.29 -17.46
C SER A 240 37.76 28.62 -18.57
N GLY A 241 37.60 29.79 -19.19
CA GLY A 241 38.56 30.33 -20.15
C GLY A 241 39.88 30.74 -19.51
#